data_AF-A0AAW9E9U5-F1
#
_entry.id   AF-A0AAW9E9U5-F1
#
_cell.length_a   1.000
_cell.length_b   1.000
_cell.length_c   1.000
_cell.angle_alpha   90.00
_cell.angle_beta   90.00
_cell.angle_gamma   90.00
#
_symmetry.space_group_name_H-M   'P 1'
#
loop_
_entity.id
_entity.type
_entity.pdbx_description
1 polymer ?
#
loop_
_entity_poly.entity_id
_entity_poly.type
_entity_poly.pdbx_seq_one_letter_code
_entity_poly.pdbx_strand_id
1 'polypeptide(L)' 'MLELANKMDVDTIVIGSSSRNRHNILLGSTADYIVNNTNCSVLVIR' A
#
# COMPACT_ATOMS: atom_id res chain seq x y z
N MET A 1 -2.24 -2.78 9.65
CA MET A 1 -1.20 -3.15 8.65
C MET A 1 0.11 -2.45 8.93
N LEU A 2 0.17 -1.12 8.95
CA LEU A 2 1.41 -0.36 9.21
C LEU A 2 2.06 -0.69 10.56
N GLU A 3 1.26 -0.77 11.63
CA GLU A 3 1.76 -1.16 12.95
C GLU A 3 2.36 -2.58 12.95
N LEU A 4 1.73 -3.50 12.22
CA LEU A 4 2.23 -4.88 12.09
C LEU A 4 3.54 -4.92 11.30
N ALA A 5 3.62 -4.16 10.20
CA ALA A 5 4.84 -4.03 9.41
C ALA A 5 6.00 -3.49 10.26
N ASN A 6 5.76 -2.46 11.09
CA ASN A 6 6.76 -1.95 12.02
C ASN A 6 7.14 -2.97 13.10
N LYS A 7 6.17 -3.68 13.69
CA LYS A 7 6.44 -4.71 14.72
C LYS A 7 7.24 -5.89 14.18
N MET A 8 7.06 -6.20 12.90
CA MET A 8 7.73 -7.32 12.24
C MET A 8 9.05 -6.92 11.57
N ASP A 9 9.44 -5.64 11.62
CA ASP A 9 10.65 -5.11 10.99
C ASP A 9 10.75 -5.51 9.50
N VAL A 10 9.67 -5.32 8.75
CA VAL A 10 9.62 -5.74 7.34
C VAL A 10 10.33 -4.73 6.45
N ASP A 11 11.15 -5.22 5.53
CA ASP A 11 11.82 -4.39 4.53
C ASP A 11 10.88 -3.96 3.38
N THR A 12 9.81 -4.73 3.13
CA THR A 12 8.88 -4.47 2.02
C THR A 12 7.46 -4.96 2.27
N ILE A 13 6.48 -4.15 1.88
CA ILE A 13 5.06 -4.48 1.83
C ILE A 13 4.63 -4.74 0.37
N VAL A 14 3.99 -5.88 0.11
CA VAL A 14 3.40 -6.20 -1.20
C VAL A 14 1.88 -6.17 -1.11
N ILE A 15 1.24 -5.36 -1.95
CA ILE A 15 -0.23 -5.20 -1.97
C ILE A 15 -0.81 -5.20 -3.37
N GLY A 16 -2.01 -5.75 -3.50
CA GLY A 16 -2.86 -5.54 -4.68
C GLY A 16 -3.64 -4.23 -4.58
N SER A 17 -3.80 -3.50 -5.69
CA SER A 17 -4.63 -2.30 -5.74
C SER A 17 -5.61 -2.34 -6.90
N SER A 18 -6.91 -2.29 -6.59
CA SER A 18 -7.99 -2.12 -7.56
C SER A 18 -8.84 -0.89 -7.22
N SER A 19 -9.20 -0.08 -8.22
CA SER A 19 -10.08 1.07 -8.07
C SER A 19 -11.42 0.79 -8.73
N ARG A 20 -12.48 0.63 -7.94
CA ARG A 20 -13.73 0.07 -8.47
C ARG A 20 -14.55 1.03 -9.33
N ASN A 21 -14.37 2.35 -9.24
CA ASN A 21 -15.24 3.34 -9.89
C ASN A 21 -14.59 4.72 -10.14
N ARG A 22 -13.27 4.80 -10.37
CA ARG A 22 -12.61 6.09 -10.61
C ARG A 22 -11.63 5.98 -11.77
N HIS A 23 -12.04 6.51 -12.93
CA HIS A 23 -11.16 6.69 -14.08
C HIS A 23 -9.95 7.54 -13.65
N ASN A 24 -8.77 7.22 -14.19
CA ASN A 24 -7.51 7.93 -13.94
C ASN A 24 -6.95 7.83 -12.50
N ILE A 25 -7.36 6.83 -11.71
CA ILE A 25 -6.78 6.58 -10.40
C ILE A 25 -5.80 5.41 -10.42
N LEU A 26 -4.57 5.71 -10.01
CA LEU A 26 -3.51 4.72 -9.90
C LEU A 26 -3.61 3.89 -8.62
N LEU A 27 -4.08 4.42 -7.49
CA LEU A 27 -4.13 3.69 -6.22
C LEU A 27 -5.54 3.72 -5.61
N GLY A 28 -6.01 2.57 -5.12
CA GLY A 28 -7.18 2.52 -4.23
C GLY A 28 -6.87 3.20 -2.90
N SER A 29 -7.88 3.64 -2.14
CA SER A 29 -7.71 4.40 -0.90
C SER A 29 -6.80 3.72 0.12
N THR A 30 -6.89 2.39 0.25
CA THR A 30 -6.02 1.62 1.15
C THR A 30 -4.58 1.61 0.68
N ALA A 31 -4.34 1.40 -0.63
CA ALA A 31 -2.99 1.37 -1.19
C ALA A 31 -2.33 2.75 -1.11
N ASP A 32 -3.09 3.81 -1.42
CA ASP A 32 -2.66 5.20 -1.30
C ASP A 32 -2.29 5.54 0.15
N TYR A 33 -3.11 5.13 1.12
CA TYR A 33 -2.80 5.33 2.53
C TYR A 33 -1.50 4.61 2.95
N ILE A 34 -1.30 3.36 2.53
CA ILE A 34 -0.11 2.59 2.91
C ILE A 34 1.16 3.22 2.34
N VAL A 35 1.16 3.56 1.04
CA VAL A 35 2.31 4.16 0.34
C VAL A 35 2.76 5.46 1.01
N ASN A 36 1.81 6.26 1.50
CA ASN A 36 2.12 7.55 2.11
C ASN A 36 2.45 7.50 3.62
N ASN A 37 2.27 6.36 4.29
CA ASN A 37 2.36 6.28 5.75
C ASN A 37 3.27 5.15 6.26
N THR A 38 4.04 4.51 5.39
CA THR A 38 5.03 3.50 5.80
C THR A 38 6.46 4.00 5.66
N ASN A 39 7.37 3.43 6.45
CA ASN A 39 8.81 3.68 6.38
C ASN A 39 9.56 2.63 5.55
N CYS A 40 8.87 1.60 5.06
CA CYS A 40 9.45 0.52 4.26
C CYS A 40 9.03 0.61 2.79
N SER A 41 9.71 -0.15 1.91
CA SER A 41 9.36 -0.13 0.49
C SER A 41 7.97 -0.73 0.24
N VAL A 42 7.24 -0.24 -0.75
CA VAL A 42 5.92 -0.77 -1.12
C VAL A 42 5.90 -1.18 -2.58
N LEU A 43 5.57 -2.45 -2.85
CA LEU A 43 5.30 -2.96 -4.19
C LEU A 43 3.79 -3.10 -4.39
N VAL A 44 3.25 -2.32 -5.33
CA VAL A 44 1.83 -2.37 -5.70
C VAL A 44 1.65 -3.18 -6.97
N ILE A 45 0.86 -4.25 -6.90
CA ILE A 45 0.49 -5.12 -8.02
C ILE A 45 -0.94 -4.78 -8.46
N ARG A 46 -1.19 -4.82 -9.76
CA ARG A 46 -2.47 -4.44 -10.36
C ARG A 46 -3.14 -5.62 -11.06
#